data_AF-A0A950XXI2-F1
#
_entry.id   AF-A0A950XXI2-F1
#
_cell.length_a   1.000
_cell.length_b   1.000
_cell.length_c   1.000
_cell.angle_alpha   90.00
_cell.angle_beta   90.00
_cell.angle_gamma   90.00
#
_symmetry.space_group_name_H-M   'P 1'
#
loop_
_entity.id
_entity.type
_entity.pdbx_description
1 polymer ?
#
loop_
_entity_poly.entity_id
_entity_poly.type
_entity_poly.pdbx_seq_one_letter_code
_entity_poly.pdbx_strand_id
1 'polypeptide(L)' 'MTFNELIRRLEGAGFRVVREKGSIRYYAKQDWPRLIRVDYHGKKEVPSGTCQAILKAAGLKGT' A
#
# COMPACT_ATOMS: atom_id res chain seq x y z
N MET A 1 -3.48 -4.46 -11.58
CA MET A 1 -3.82 -4.50 -10.14
C MET A 1 -4.54 -3.21 -9.79
N THR A 2 -5.74 -3.32 -9.24
CA THR A 2 -6.52 -2.20 -8.71
C THR A 2 -6.03 -1.75 -7.34
N PHE A 3 -6.43 -0.54 -6.90
CA PHE A 3 -6.11 -0.10 -5.53
C PHE A 3 -6.69 -1.06 -4.49
N ASN A 4 -7.90 -1.58 -4.70
CA ASN A 4 -8.51 -2.58 -3.81
C ASN A 4 -7.64 -3.83 -3.64
N GLU A 5 -7.11 -4.37 -4.73
CA GLU A 5 -6.21 -5.53 -4.67
C GLU A 5 -4.90 -5.20 -3.93
N LEU A 6 -4.34 -4.01 -4.17
CA LEU A 6 -3.13 -3.55 -3.49
C LEU A 6 -3.36 -3.45 -1.98
N ILE A 7 -4.48 -2.87 -1.56
CA ILE A 7 -4.83 -2.75 -0.14
C ILE A 7 -4.98 -4.14 0.48
N ARG A 8 -5.70 -5.06 -0.16
CA ARG A 8 -5.84 -6.44 0.33
C ARG A 8 -4.49 -7.15 0.52
N ARG A 9 -3.53 -6.91 -0.37
CA ARG A 9 -2.16 -7.46 -0.23
C ARG A 9 -1.41 -6.85 0.96
N LEU A 10 -1.52 -5.53 1.14
CA LEU A 10 -0.90 -4.86 2.30
C LEU A 10 -1.52 -5.37 3.61
N GLU A 11 -2.85 -5.40 3.71
CA GLU A 11 -3.56 -5.89 4.88
C GLU A 11 -3.25 -7.36 5.18
N GLY A 12 -3.24 -8.22 4.16
CA GLY A 12 -2.84 -9.63 4.29
C GLY A 12 -1.38 -9.82 4.74
N ALA A 13 -0.51 -8.85 4.47
CA ALA A 13 0.87 -8.83 4.96
C ALA A 13 1.01 -8.26 6.39
N GLY A 14 -0.10 -7.88 7.03
CA GLY A 14 -0.15 -7.34 8.39
C GLY A 14 -0.06 -5.81 8.47
N PHE A 15 -0.12 -5.09 7.35
CA PHE A 15 -0.20 -3.64 7.37
C PHE A 15 -1.62 -3.18 7.74
N ARG A 16 -1.72 -2.10 8.50
CA ARG A 16 -3.00 -1.50 8.92
C ARG A 16 -2.99 0.00 8.68
N VAL A 17 -4.15 0.56 8.35
CA VAL A 17 -4.30 2.01 8.21
C VAL A 17 -4.07 2.67 9.58
N VAL A 18 -3.16 3.64 9.64
CA VAL A 18 -2.89 4.44 10.84
C VAL A 18 -3.27 5.90 10.68
N ARG A 19 -3.45 6.37 9.44
CA ARG A 19 -3.85 7.75 9.14
C ARG A 19 -4.52 7.84 7.78
N GLU A 20 -5.57 8.64 7.70
CA GLU A 20 -6.26 8.98 6.46
C GLU A 20 -6.34 10.50 6.28
N LYS A 21 -6.15 10.97 5.04
CA LYS A 21 -6.33 12.36 4.63
C LYS A 21 -6.91 12.39 3.23
N GLY A 22 -8.24 12.44 3.14
CA GLY A 22 -8.96 12.30 1.86
C GLY A 22 -8.66 10.94 1.23
N SER A 23 -8.22 10.92 -0.02
CA SER A 23 -7.80 9.70 -0.73
C SER A 23 -6.48 9.11 -0.21
N ILE A 24 -5.69 9.86 0.56
CA ILE A 24 -4.40 9.40 1.04
C ILE A 24 -4.58 8.52 2.27
N ARG A 25 -4.03 7.31 2.22
CA ARG A 25 -3.97 6.38 3.34
C ARG A 25 -2.52 6.06 3.69
N TYR A 26 -2.21 6.06 4.97
CA TYR A 26 -0.92 5.62 5.50
C TYR A 26 -1.10 4.30 6.21
N TYR A 27 -0.30 3.32 5.81
CA TYR A 27 -0.29 1.99 6.41
C TYR A 27 0.99 1.78 7.20
N ALA A 28 0.86 1.20 8.39
CA ALA A 28 1.97 0.77 9.24
C ALA A 28 1.85 -0.72 9.53
N LYS A 29 2.98 -1.34 9.83
CA LYS A 29 3.07 -2.72 10.33
C LYS A 29 4.07 -2.72 11.49
N GLN A 30 3.80 -3.52 12.51
CA GLN A 30 4.74 -3.70 13.61
C GLN A 30 6.09 -4.17 13.07
N ASP A 31 7.19 -3.66 13.61
CA ASP A 31 8.55 -3.98 13.18
C ASP A 31 8.86 -3.60 11.70
N TRP A 32 8.02 -2.76 11.07
CA TRP A 32 8.31 -2.19 9.76
C TRP A 32 8.75 -0.72 9.89
N PRO A 33 9.97 -0.36 9.43
CA PRO A 33 10.58 0.94 9.74
C PRO A 33 9.96 2.13 8.99
N ARG A 34 9.04 1.90 8.05
CA ARG A 34 8.50 2.94 7.15
C ARG A 34 6.98 2.88 7.07
N LEU A 35 6.34 4.03 6.88
CA LEU A 35 4.92 4.08 6.53
C LEU A 35 4.74 3.88 5.02
N ILE A 36 3.73 3.12 4.64
CA ILE A 36 3.35 2.93 3.24
C ILE A 36 2.23 3.92 2.92
N ARG A 37 2.53 4.91 2.06
CA ARG A 37 1.54 5.87 1.56
C ARG A 37 0.87 5.31 0.30
N VAL A 38 -0.46 5.32 0.28
CA VAL A 38 -1.27 4.95 -0.88
C VAL A 38 -2.26 6.06 -1.18
N ASP A 39 -2.31 6.52 -2.43
CA ASP A 39 -3.36 7.43 -2.93
C ASP A 39 -4.52 6.57 -3.45
N TYR A 40 -5.49 6.28 -2.59
CA TYR A 40 -6.51 5.27 -2.83
C TYR A 40 -7.62 5.77 -3.76
N HIS A 41 -7.80 5.09 -4.89
CA HIS A 41 -8.86 5.35 -5.87
C HIS A 41 -9.74 4.12 -6.16
N GLY A 42 -9.93 3.24 -5.17
CA GLY A 42 -10.88 2.12 -5.23
C GLY A 42 -10.62 1.10 -6.34
N LYS A 43 -11.55 1.01 -7.29
CA LYS A 43 -11.48 0.06 -8.41
C LYS A 43 -10.55 0.51 -9.55
N LYS A 44 -10.01 1.73 -9.50
CA LYS A 44 -9.08 2.22 -10.52
C LYS A 44 -7.79 1.38 -10.51
N GLU A 45 -7.18 1.22 -11.67
CA GLU A 45 -5.87 0.60 -11.78
C GLU A 45 -4.78 1.46 -11.17
N VAL A 46 -3.85 0.81 -10.48
CA VAL A 46 -2.64 1.46 -9.97
C VAL A 46 -1.63 1.53 -11.11
N PRO A 47 -1.06 2.71 -11.42
CA PRO A 47 0.05 2.82 -12.36
C PRO A 47 1.16 1.84 -12.00
N SER A 48 1.74 1.15 -12.99
CA SER A 48 2.70 0.06 -12.78
C SER A 48 3.89 0.48 -11.92
N GLY A 49 4.47 1.66 -12.17
CA GLY A 49 5.57 2.21 -11.36
C GLY A 49 5.18 2.46 -9.90
N THR A 50 4.01 3.05 -9.65
CA THR A 50 3.49 3.28 -8.30
C THR A 50 3.23 1.96 -7.57
N CYS A 51 2.61 1.01 -8.25
CA CYS A 51 2.37 -0.34 -7.75
C CYS A 51 3.68 -1.01 -7.31
N GLN A 52 4.70 -1.01 -8.18
CA GLN A 52 5.99 -1.61 -7.89
C GLN A 52 6.73 -0.91 -6.75
N ALA A 53 6.72 0.43 -6.72
CA ALA A 53 7.34 1.20 -5.66
C ALA A 53 6.71 0.89 -4.30
N ILE A 54 5.37 0.79 -4.23
CA ILE A 54 4.64 0.46 -3.00
C ILE A 54 4.96 -0.97 -2.55
N LEU A 55 4.91 -1.95 -3.45
CA LEU A 55 5.22 -3.35 -3.09
C LEU A 55 6.66 -3.51 -2.62
N LYS A 56 7.62 -2.82 -3.26
CA LYS A 56 9.03 -2.82 -2.83
C LYS A 56 9.19 -2.17 -1.47
N ALA A 57 8.54 -1.02 -1.24
CA ALA A 57 8.57 -0.34 0.07
C ALA A 57 7.92 -1.17 1.19
N ALA A 58 6.97 -2.04 0.86
CA ALA A 58 6.30 -2.97 1.77
C ALA A 58 7.01 -4.34 1.88
N GLY A 59 8.12 -4.55 1.17
CA GLY A 59 8.85 -5.83 1.18
C GLY A 59 8.12 -6.99 0.51
N LEU A 60 7.08 -6.72 -0.29
CA LEU A 60 6.23 -7.73 -0.96
C LEU A 60 6.68 -8.06 -2.38
N LYS A 61 7.73 -7.40 -2.86
CA LYS A 61 8.37 -7.70 -4.14
C LYS A 61 9.88 -7.71 -3.92
N GLY A 62 10.50 -8.86 -4.22
CA GLY A 62 11.95 -9.00 -4.26
C GLY A 62 12.57 -8.06 -5.31
N THR A 63 13.79 -7.61 -5.03
CA THR A 63 14.64 -6.87 -5.98
C THR A 63 14.89 -7.65 -7.25
#